data_AF-A0A1G0EMF8-F1
#
_entry.id   AF-A0A1G0EMF8-F1
#
_cell.length_a   1.000
_cell.length_b   1.000
_cell.length_c   1.000
_cell.angle_alpha   90.00
_cell.angle_beta   90.00
_cell.angle_gamma   90.00
#
_symmetry.space_group_name_H-M   'P 1'
#
loop_
_entity.id
_entity.type
_entity.pdbx_description
1 polymer ?
#
loop_
_entity_poly.entity_id
_entity_poly.type
_entity_poly.pdbx_seq_one_letter_code
_entity_poly.pdbx_strand_id
1 'polypeptide(L)'
;MSDGETEAEAVANGRDAFKAWVAARKDSGKEIPPPFYRPDTVPEVSGKFVTRQPKSVHAKLSERAKAEGVSLNTLVRALVAEGLGRRAA
;
A
#
# COMPACT_ATOMS: atom_id res chain seq x y z
N MET A 1 -13.49 -17.79 -5.99
CA MET A 1 -12.52 -17.75 -7.10
C MET A 1 -13.19 -18.47 -8.26
N SER A 2 -13.10 -17.92 -9.47
CA SER A 2 -13.65 -18.51 -10.69
C SER A 2 -12.66 -18.30 -11.82
N ASP A 3 -12.83 -19.07 -12.88
CA ASP A 3 -12.00 -19.08 -14.07
C ASP A 3 -12.89 -19.31 -15.31
N GLY A 4 -12.26 -19.38 -16.48
CA GLY A 4 -12.88 -19.71 -17.76
C GLY A 4 -11.81 -19.85 -18.82
N GLU A 5 -12.08 -20.64 -19.87
CA GLU A 5 -11.12 -20.87 -20.95
C GLU A 5 -10.99 -19.64 -21.86
N THR A 6 -12.00 -18.77 -21.83
CA THR A 6 -12.01 -17.48 -22.51
C THR A 6 -12.25 -16.34 -21.52
N GLU A 7 -11.85 -15.12 -21.87
CA GLU A 7 -12.13 -13.93 -21.07
C GLU A 7 -13.62 -13.75 -20.81
N ALA A 8 -14.46 -13.94 -21.84
CA ALA A 8 -15.91 -13.82 -21.73
C ALA A 8 -16.49 -14.85 -20.74
N GLU A 9 -16.01 -16.09 -20.80
CA GLU A 9 -16.41 -17.15 -19.90
C GLU A 9 -15.95 -16.88 -18.46
N ALA A 10 -14.70 -16.46 -18.26
CA ALA A 10 -14.17 -16.12 -16.94
C ALA A 10 -14.98 -14.99 -16.27
N VAL A 11 -15.42 -14.00 -17.05
CA VAL A 11 -16.31 -12.92 -16.57
C VAL A 11 -17.70 -13.47 -16.22
N ALA A 12 -18.27 -14.35 -17.05
CA ALA A 12 -19.57 -14.96 -16.79
C ALA A 12 -19.55 -15.81 -15.51
N ASN A 13 -18.54 -16.66 -15.37
CA ASN A 13 -18.32 -17.52 -14.21
C ASN A 13 -18.04 -16.68 -12.96
N GLY A 14 -17.30 -15.57 -13.08
CA GLY A 14 -17.07 -14.63 -11.98
C GLY A 14 -18.35 -13.98 -11.46
N ARG A 15 -19.27 -13.61 -12.35
CA ARG A 15 -20.58 -13.08 -11.97
C ARG A 15 -21.41 -14.11 -11.22
N ASP A 16 -21.37 -15.36 -11.65
CA ASP A 16 -22.11 -16.43 -10.98
C ASP A 16 -21.53 -16.78 -9.61
N ALA A 17 -20.20 -16.93 -9.53
CA ALA A 17 -19.49 -17.15 -8.28
C ALA A 17 -19.75 -16.03 -7.26
N PHE A 18 -19.84 -14.77 -7.70
CA PHE A 18 -20.22 -13.65 -6.84
C PHE A 18 -21.63 -13.81 -6.27
N LYS A 19 -22.63 -14.19 -7.09
CA LYS A 19 -24.00 -14.44 -6.62
C LYS A 19 -24.04 -15.55 -5.58
N ALA A 20 -23.34 -16.65 -5.82
CA ALA A 20 -23.25 -17.77 -4.88
C ALA A 20 -22.62 -17.33 -3.54
N TRP A 21 -21.54 -16.54 -3.59
CA TRP A 21 -20.89 -15.98 -2.40
C TRP A 21 -21.83 -15.05 -1.61
N VAL A 22 -22.57 -14.18 -2.30
CA VAL A 22 -23.57 -13.29 -1.68
C VAL A 22 -24.67 -14.10 -0.98
N ALA A 23 -25.19 -15.15 -1.62
CA ALA A 23 -26.20 -16.03 -1.03
C ALA A 23 -25.68 -16.70 0.25
N ALA A 24 -24.49 -17.32 0.20
CA ALA A 24 -23.87 -17.96 1.35
C ALA A 24 -23.60 -17.00 2.53
N ARG A 25 -23.23 -15.73 2.24
CA ARG A 25 -23.07 -14.68 3.26
C ARG A 25 -24.39 -14.35 3.94
N LYS A 26 -25.47 -14.18 3.17
CA LYS A 26 -26.83 -13.93 3.70
C LYS A 26 -27.31 -15.08 4.57
N ASP A 27 -27.17 -16.31 4.10
CA ASP A 27 -27.60 -17.52 4.82
C ASP A 27 -26.83 -17.70 6.14
N SER A 28 -25.56 -17.28 6.17
CA SER A 28 -24.74 -17.29 7.38
C SER A 28 -24.91 -16.06 8.28
N GLY A 29 -25.86 -15.16 7.98
CA GLY A 29 -26.13 -13.94 8.76
C GLY A 29 -24.96 -12.94 8.78
N LYS A 30 -24.04 -13.04 7.80
CA LYS A 30 -22.85 -12.18 7.72
C LYS A 30 -23.14 -10.98 6.84
N GLU A 31 -22.66 -9.82 7.27
CA GLU A 31 -22.72 -8.61 6.46
C GLU A 31 -21.94 -8.77 5.14
N ILE A 32 -22.50 -8.17 4.09
CA ILE A 32 -21.85 -8.04 2.78
C ILE A 32 -21.13 -6.69 2.79
N PRO A 33 -19.79 -6.66 2.69
CA PRO A 33 -19.04 -5.42 2.66
C PRO A 33 -19.45 -4.55 1.46
N PRO A 34 -19.41 -3.21 1.59
CA PRO A 34 -19.65 -2.31 0.47
C PRO A 34 -18.59 -2.50 -0.62
N PRO A 35 -18.90 -2.22 -1.90
CA PRO A 35 -17.92 -2.25 -2.96
C PRO A 35 -16.78 -1.27 -2.64
N PHE A 36 -15.54 -1.77 -2.69
CA PHE A 36 -14.37 -0.95 -2.48
C PHE A 36 -13.91 -0.40 -3.84
N TYR A 37 -14.33 0.82 -4.18
CA TYR A 37 -13.77 1.54 -5.32
C TYR A 37 -12.51 2.28 -4.89
N ARG A 38 -11.34 1.90 -5.42
CA ARG A 38 -10.09 2.68 -5.33
C ARG A 38 -9.91 3.39 -6.66
N PRO A 39 -9.83 4.73 -6.69
CA PRO A 39 -9.38 5.41 -7.89
C PRO A 39 -7.97 4.92 -8.25
N ASP A 40 -7.73 4.57 -9.51
CA ASP A 40 -6.43 4.13 -10.04
C ASP A 40 -5.30 5.16 -9.85
N THR A 41 -5.62 6.36 -9.36
CA THR A 41 -4.71 7.49 -9.19
C THR A 41 -3.92 7.46 -7.89
N VAL A 42 -4.23 6.56 -6.95
CA VAL A 42 -3.43 6.39 -5.72
C VAL A 42 -2.71 5.04 -5.82
N PRO A 43 -1.42 5.03 -6.21
CA PRO A 43 -0.65 3.80 -6.20
C PRO A 43 -0.67 3.19 -4.79
N GLU A 44 -0.78 1.87 -4.68
CA GLU A 44 -0.53 1.17 -3.43
C GLU A 44 0.95 1.36 -3.04
N VAL A 45 1.24 2.44 -2.33
CA VAL A 45 2.61 2.77 -1.92
C VAL A 45 2.96 2.01 -0.65
N SER A 46 3.93 1.11 -0.75
CA SER A 46 4.43 0.32 0.40
C SER A 46 5.16 1.16 1.46
N GLY A 47 5.40 2.46 1.21
CA GLY A 47 6.23 3.32 2.03
C GLY A 47 7.74 2.97 1.98
N LYS A 48 8.12 1.90 1.29
CA LYS A 48 9.52 1.49 1.09
C LYS A 48 10.06 2.14 -0.18
N PHE A 49 11.14 2.89 -0.03
CA PHE A 49 11.92 3.41 -1.15
C PHE A 49 13.40 3.08 -0.90
N VAL A 50 14.07 2.54 -1.91
CA VAL A 50 15.48 2.15 -1.84
C VAL A 50 16.26 3.06 -2.78
N THR A 51 17.22 3.80 -2.24
CA THR A 51 18.07 4.71 -3.01
C THR A 51 19.53 4.58 -2.58
N ARG A 52 20.47 4.73 -3.53
CA ARG A 52 21.89 4.80 -3.22
C ARG A 52 22.26 6.23 -2.82
N GLN A 53 23.08 6.36 -1.78
CA GLN A 53 23.58 7.64 -1.29
C GLN A 53 25.11 7.66 -1.35
N PRO A 54 25.74 8.83 -1.56
CA PRO A 54 27.18 8.96 -1.39
C PRO A 54 27.61 8.51 0.02
N LYS A 55 28.77 7.87 0.14
CA LYS A 55 29.28 7.35 1.43
C LYS A 55 29.34 8.43 2.52
N SER A 56 29.73 9.65 2.14
CA SER A 56 29.81 10.80 3.04
C SER A 56 28.45 11.21 3.60
N VAL A 57 27.38 11.15 2.79
CA VAL A 57 26.01 11.45 3.21
C VAL A 57 25.52 10.38 4.19
N HIS A 58 25.71 9.11 3.85
CA HIS A 58 25.33 7.99 4.72
C HIS A 58 26.04 8.07 6.08
N ALA A 59 27.34 8.36 6.10
CA ALA A 59 28.11 8.53 7.33
C ALA A 59 27.53 9.63 8.22
N LYS A 60 27.30 10.83 7.68
CA LYS A 60 26.71 11.96 8.41
C LYS A 60 25.33 11.63 8.99
N LEU A 61 24.47 10.96 8.22
CA LEU A 61 23.15 10.56 8.70
C LEU A 61 23.25 9.51 9.82
N SER A 62 24.21 8.59 9.72
CA SER A 62 24.41 7.53 10.71
C SER A 62 24.94 8.09 12.04
N GLU A 63 25.90 9.00 11.99
CA GLU A 63 26.44 9.71 13.16
C GLU A 63 25.34 10.52 13.86
N ARG A 64 24.54 11.25 13.08
CA ARG A 64 23.44 12.05 13.63
C ARG A 64 22.35 11.19 14.27
N ALA A 65 21.93 10.10 13.61
CA ALA A 65 20.94 9.19 14.17
C ALA A 65 21.43 8.58 15.50
N LYS A 66 22.72 8.23 15.59
CA LYS A 66 23.34 7.76 16.83
C LYS A 66 23.35 8.83 17.92
N ALA A 67 23.69 10.08 17.60
CA ALA A 67 23.68 11.19 18.54
C ALA A 67 22.27 11.51 19.07
N GLU A 68 21.24 11.37 18.22
CA GLU A 68 19.83 11.57 18.59
C GLU A 68 19.19 10.33 19.26
N GLY A 69 19.91 9.20 19.35
CA GLY A 69 19.40 7.98 19.97
C GLY A 69 18.28 7.28 19.18
N VAL A 70 18.20 7.51 17.87
CA VAL A 70 17.16 6.95 16.98
C VAL A 70 17.75 6.07 15.89
N SER A 71 16.91 5.27 15.24
CA SER A 71 17.33 4.52 14.05
C SER A 71 17.55 5.46 12.86
N LEU A 72 18.46 5.09 11.95
CA LEU A 72 18.71 5.84 10.71
C LEU A 72 17.41 6.05 9.91
N ASN A 73 16.56 5.02 9.82
CA ASN A 73 15.26 5.12 9.15
C ASN A 73 14.34 6.16 9.81
N THR A 74 14.36 6.27 11.14
CA THR A 74 13.55 7.28 11.86
C THR A 74 14.01 8.69 11.53
N LEU A 75 15.33 8.93 11.57
CA LEU A 75 15.90 10.23 11.20
C LEU A 75 15.58 10.60 9.74
N VAL A 76 15.77 9.67 8.80
CA VAL A 76 15.47 9.90 7.37
C VAL A 76 13.99 10.22 7.17
N ARG A 77 13.08 9.49 7.83
CA ARG A 77 11.63 9.77 7.76
C ARG A 77 11.29 11.17 8.25
N ALA A 78 11.87 11.61 9.37
CA ALA A 78 11.65 12.96 9.90
C ALA A 78 12.15 14.04 8.93
N LEU A 79 13.36 13.89 8.39
CA LEU A 79 13.93 14.84 7.43
C LEU A 79 13.12 14.94 6.13
N VAL A 80 12.60 13.82 5.63
CA VAL A 80 11.74 13.81 4.43
C VAL A 80 10.42 14.53 4.71
N ALA A 81 9.77 14.24 5.84
CA ALA A 81 8.52 14.91 6.23
C ALA A 81 8.72 16.42 6.40
N GLU A 82 9.79 16.83 7.10
CA GLU A 82 10.15 18.23 7.30
C GLU A 82 10.45 18.94 5.97
N GLY A 83 11.19 18.28 5.06
CA GLY A 83 11.51 18.81 3.73
C GLY A 83 10.31 18.92 2.78
N LEU A 84 9.25 18.13 3.00
CA LEU A 84 7.97 18.30 2.29
C LEU A 84 7.17 19.46 2.90
N GLY A 85 7.10 19.55 4.23
CA GLY A 85 6.41 20.63 4.94
C GLY A 85 6.98 22.01 4.61
N ARG A 86 8.31 22.16 4.56
CA ARG A 86 8.98 23.43 4.18
C ARG A 86 8.71 23.90 2.76
N ARG A 87 8.39 22.99 1.82
CA ARG A 87 8.13 23.34 0.42
C ARG A 87 6.67 23.69 0.14
N ALA A 88 5.78 23.39 1.10
CA ALA A 88 4.36 23.71 1.02
C ALA A 88 3.99 25.03 1.73
N ALA A 89 4.96 25.67 2.41
CA ALA A 89 4.86 26.99 3.03
C ALA A 89 5.54 28.04 2.13
#